data_AF-A0A6V7JGG4-F1
#
_entry.id   AF-A0A6V7JGG4-F1
#
_cell.length_a   1.000
_cell.length_b   1.000
_cell.length_c   1.000
_cell.angle_alpha   90.00
_cell.angle_beta   90.00
_cell.angle_gamma   90.00
#
_symmetry.space_group_name_H-M   'P 1'
#
loop_
_entity.id
_entity.type
_entity.pdbx_description
1 polymer ?
#
loop_
_entity_poly.entity_id
_entity_poly.type
_entity_poly.pdbx_seq_one_letter_code
_entity_poly.pdbx_strand_id
1 'polypeptide(L)'
;MESSCAEGSTAEEKVAHVMREVAKAGNTAMHQRREGNRHLPVYWWSEDINKFRAESLRARRQVQRARGKPCFLQLELVLKEIRRNLRKSIGDSKKRCWIELIEEVNDDPWGRPYKVVMSKLNGYQQLTCPDQLERIVKVLFPTTC
;
A
#
# COMPACT_ATOMS: atom_id res chain seq x y z
N MET A 1 61.75 25.26 13.62
CA MET A 1 60.58 24.75 14.36
C MET A 1 59.36 25.31 13.66
N GLU A 2 58.50 24.59 12.96
CA GLU A 2 58.33 23.18 12.59
C GLU A 2 57.63 23.26 11.21
N SER A 3 58.20 22.67 10.17
CA SER A 3 57.47 22.44 8.91
C SER A 3 56.90 21.04 8.99
N SER A 4 55.58 20.97 9.16
CA SER A 4 54.78 19.74 9.12
C SER A 4 54.94 19.06 7.76
N CYS A 5 55.54 17.87 7.77
CA CYS A 5 55.61 16.99 6.61
C CYS A 5 54.20 16.48 6.28
N ALA A 6 53.68 16.89 5.13
CA ALA A 6 52.48 16.32 4.56
C ALA A 6 52.73 14.84 4.25
N GLU A 7 52.17 13.96 5.08
CA GLU A 7 52.04 12.53 4.78
C GLU A 7 51.23 12.39 3.49
N GLY A 8 51.94 11.97 2.45
CA GLY A 8 51.35 11.72 1.14
C GLY A 8 50.36 10.58 1.25
N SER A 9 49.08 10.93 1.31
CA SER A 9 47.97 9.98 1.23
C SER A 9 48.19 8.97 0.11
N THR A 10 48.16 7.69 0.48
CA THR A 10 48.50 6.54 -0.36
C THR A 10 47.60 6.53 -1.60
N ALA A 11 48.09 6.03 -2.74
CA ALA A 11 47.33 6.05 -4.00
C ALA A 11 45.92 5.45 -3.86
N GLU A 12 45.78 4.43 -3.02
CA GLU A 12 44.50 3.79 -2.70
C GLU A 12 43.50 4.72 -1.99
N GLU A 13 43.98 5.59 -1.11
CA GLU A 13 43.15 6.56 -0.38
C GLU A 13 42.62 7.64 -1.31
N LYS A 14 43.42 8.08 -2.28
CA LYS A 14 43.00 9.04 -3.32
C LYS A 14 41.94 8.43 -4.24
N VAL A 15 42.09 7.16 -4.63
CA VAL A 15 41.08 6.44 -5.41
C VAL A 15 39.78 6.30 -4.61
N ALA A 16 39.86 5.94 -3.33
CA ALA A 16 38.70 5.84 -2.45
C ALA A 16 37.98 7.19 -2.26
N HIS A 17 38.73 8.29 -2.20
CA HIS A 17 38.17 9.64 -2.11
C HIS A 17 37.39 10.01 -3.38
N VAL A 18 37.98 9.79 -4.56
CA VAL A 18 37.31 10.08 -5.85
C VAL A 18 36.06 9.23 -6.03
N MET A 19 36.13 7.93 -5.75
CA MET A 19 34.97 7.03 -5.85
C MET A 19 33.81 7.48 -4.94
N ARG A 20 34.14 7.99 -3.74
CA ARG A 20 33.14 8.50 -2.78
C ARG A 20 32.48 9.77 -3.28
N GLU A 21 33.25 10.71 -3.83
CA GLU A 21 32.70 11.95 -4.39
C GLU A 21 31.85 11.69 -5.63
N VAL A 22 32.25 10.76 -6.50
CA VAL A 22 31.44 10.33 -7.65
C VAL A 22 30.13 9.68 -7.19
N ALA A 23 30.17 8.79 -6.20
CA ALA A 23 28.97 8.18 -5.64
C ALA A 23 28.04 9.22 -4.99
N LYS A 24 28.61 10.20 -4.29
CA LYS A 24 27.87 11.30 -3.66
C LYS A 24 27.19 12.19 -4.70
N ALA A 25 27.93 12.60 -5.74
CA ALA A 25 27.38 13.37 -6.86
C ALA A 25 26.25 12.59 -7.57
N GLY A 26 26.43 11.29 -7.81
CA GLY A 26 25.42 10.41 -8.39
C GLY A 26 24.15 10.31 -7.52
N ASN A 27 24.30 10.15 -6.21
CA ASN A 27 23.17 10.09 -5.27
C ASN A 27 22.43 11.43 -5.13
N THR A 28 23.12 12.57 -5.30
CA THR A 28 22.48 13.88 -5.31
C THR A 28 21.77 14.19 -6.63
N ALA A 29 22.38 13.83 -7.75
CA ALA A 29 21.85 14.11 -9.08
C ALA A 29 20.70 13.17 -9.45
N MET A 30 20.78 11.90 -9.03
CA MET A 30 19.73 10.91 -9.24
C MET A 30 18.99 10.67 -7.93
N HIS A 31 17.75 11.15 -7.85
CA HIS A 31 16.88 10.84 -6.72
C HIS A 31 16.68 9.33 -6.70
N GLN A 32 17.25 8.65 -5.71
CA GLN A 32 16.97 7.24 -5.51
C GLN A 32 15.47 7.07 -5.33
N ARG A 33 14.88 6.16 -6.11
CA ARG A 33 13.47 5.81 -5.98
C ARG A 33 13.29 5.34 -4.54
N ARG A 34 12.61 6.14 -3.71
CA ARG A 34 12.43 5.81 -2.28
C ARG A 34 11.93 4.37 -2.17
N GLU A 35 12.75 3.51 -1.60
CA GLU A 35 12.43 2.11 -1.39
C GLU A 35 11.37 2.04 -0.30
N GLY A 36 10.12 1.94 -0.73
CA GLY A 36 9.00 1.90 0.18
C GLY A 36 7.74 2.44 -0.47
N ASN A 37 6.72 1.60 -0.53
CA ASN A 37 5.38 2.10 -0.76
C ASN A 37 5.02 2.94 0.48
N ARG A 38 4.89 4.27 0.33
CA ARG A 38 4.55 5.16 1.47
C ARG A 38 3.17 4.88 2.06
N HIS A 39 2.36 4.10 1.35
CA HIS A 39 1.07 3.63 1.83
C HIS A 39 1.28 2.41 2.71
N LEU A 40 0.76 2.48 3.93
CA LEU A 40 0.55 1.28 4.74
C LEU A 40 -0.19 0.24 3.89
N PRO A 41 0.16 -1.05 4.02
CA PRO A 41 -0.59 -2.12 3.38
C PRO A 41 -2.07 -1.91 3.65
N VAL A 42 -2.88 -1.99 2.59
CA VAL A 42 -4.33 -1.86 2.73
C VAL A 42 -4.79 -2.90 3.76
N TYR A 43 -5.67 -2.53 4.69
CA TYR A 43 -5.97 -3.35 5.87
C TYR A 43 -6.39 -4.81 5.60
N TRP A 44 -6.93 -5.11 4.42
CA TRP A 44 -7.31 -6.47 4.00
C TRP A 44 -6.19 -7.25 3.29
N TRP A 45 -5.01 -6.65 3.10
CA TRP A 45 -3.87 -7.27 2.44
C TRP A 45 -3.20 -8.27 3.39
N SER A 46 -2.98 -9.49 2.91
CA SER A 46 -2.35 -10.56 3.67
C SER A 46 -1.17 -11.18 2.92
N GLU A 47 -0.30 -11.87 3.66
CA GLU A 47 0.83 -12.61 3.08
C GLU A 47 0.35 -13.68 2.09
N ASP A 48 -0.79 -14.31 2.35
CA ASP A 48 -1.38 -15.31 1.44
C ASP A 48 -1.81 -14.69 0.11
N ILE A 49 -2.43 -13.51 0.14
CA ILE A 49 -2.78 -12.77 -1.08
C ILE A 49 -1.51 -12.42 -1.87
N ASN A 50 -0.43 -12.03 -1.17
CA ASN A 50 0.86 -11.74 -1.80
C ASN A 50 1.44 -12.98 -2.50
N LYS A 51 1.45 -14.13 -1.82
CA LYS A 51 1.89 -15.42 -2.38
C LYS A 51 1.08 -15.81 -3.62
N PHE A 52 -0.26 -15.86 -3.52
CA PHE A 52 -1.11 -16.20 -4.65
C PHE A 52 -0.98 -15.21 -5.81
N ARG A 53 -0.75 -13.93 -5.52
CA ARG A 53 -0.50 -12.92 -6.55
C ARG A 53 0.83 -13.17 -7.27
N ALA A 54 1.89 -13.47 -6.53
CA ALA A 54 3.19 -13.79 -7.10
C ALA A 54 3.12 -15.05 -7.99
N GLU A 55 2.44 -16.10 -7.53
CA GLU A 55 2.18 -17.33 -8.28
C GLU A 55 1.34 -17.04 -9.53
N SER A 56 0.27 -16.26 -9.42
CA SER A 56 -0.59 -15.89 -10.55
C SER A 56 0.21 -15.16 -11.64
N LEU A 57 1.11 -14.27 -11.25
CA LEU A 57 2.00 -13.56 -12.18
C LEU A 57 3.04 -14.48 -12.81
N ARG A 58 3.56 -15.47 -12.07
CA ARG A 58 4.48 -16.50 -12.61
C ARG A 58 3.76 -17.37 -13.64
N ALA A 59 2.60 -17.91 -13.30
CA ALA A 59 1.77 -18.73 -14.18
C ALA A 59 1.32 -17.96 -15.44
N ARG A 60 0.93 -16.68 -15.29
CA ARG A 60 0.57 -15.83 -16.44
C ARG A 60 1.73 -15.70 -17.42
N ARG A 61 2.95 -15.49 -16.91
CA ARG A 61 4.15 -15.39 -17.75
C ARG A 61 4.48 -16.72 -18.43
N GLN A 62 4.28 -17.85 -17.76
CA GLN A 62 4.44 -19.17 -18.38
C GLN A 62 3.46 -19.38 -19.53
N VAL A 63 2.17 -19.11 -19.32
CA VAL A 63 1.13 -19.20 -20.37
C VAL A 63 1.46 -18.30 -21.57
N GLN A 64 1.86 -17.05 -21.31
CA GLN A 64 2.23 -16.10 -22.38
C GLN A 64 3.40 -16.62 -23.24
N ARG A 65 4.40 -17.23 -22.62
CA ARG A 65 5.56 -17.82 -23.33
C ARG A 65 5.29 -19.19 -23.96
N ALA A 66 4.23 -19.86 -23.55
CA ALA A 66 3.83 -21.17 -24.06
C ALA A 66 2.81 -21.09 -25.20
N ARG A 67 2.42 -19.89 -25.65
CA ARG A 67 1.56 -19.72 -26.82
C ARG A 67 2.13 -20.47 -28.03
N GLY A 68 1.29 -21.28 -28.67
CA GLY A 68 1.69 -22.13 -29.80
C GLY A 68 2.43 -23.41 -29.43
N LYS A 69 2.63 -23.70 -28.13
CA LYS A 69 3.25 -24.95 -27.66
C LYS A 69 2.18 -25.97 -27.22
N PRO A 70 2.45 -27.27 -27.30
CA PRO A 70 1.52 -28.31 -26.84
C PRO A 70 1.11 -28.18 -25.36
N CYS A 71 1.98 -27.64 -24.51
CA CYS A 71 1.70 -27.44 -23.09
C CYS A 71 0.81 -26.22 -22.76
N PHE A 72 0.38 -25.45 -23.76
CA PHE A 72 -0.40 -24.22 -23.56
C PHE A 72 -1.68 -24.44 -22.75
N LEU A 73 -2.49 -25.44 -23.16
CA LEU A 73 -3.78 -25.73 -22.52
C LEU A 73 -3.62 -26.13 -21.05
N GLN A 74 -2.61 -26.95 -20.75
CA GLN A 74 -2.34 -27.38 -19.37
C GLN A 74 -1.93 -26.18 -18.48
N LEU A 75 -1.05 -25.31 -18.99
CA LEU A 75 -0.63 -24.11 -18.26
C LEU A 75 -1.79 -23.11 -18.09
N GLU A 76 -2.71 -23.04 -19.05
CA GLU A 76 -3.91 -22.20 -18.94
C GLU A 76 -4.86 -22.69 -17.84
N LEU A 77 -5.05 -24.00 -17.71
CA LEU A 77 -5.83 -24.59 -16.62
C LEU A 77 -5.19 -24.29 -15.26
N VAL A 78 -3.87 -24.42 -15.14
CA VAL A 78 -3.13 -24.07 -13.92
C VAL A 78 -3.30 -22.59 -13.57
N LEU A 79 -3.19 -21.70 -14.56
CA LEU A 79 -3.41 -20.25 -14.34
C LEU A 79 -4.85 -19.96 -13.89
N LYS A 80 -5.84 -20.66 -14.45
CA LYS A 80 -7.26 -20.52 -14.06
C LYS A 80 -7.45 -20.91 -12.59
N GLU A 81 -6.82 -22.00 -12.15
CA GLU A 81 -6.87 -22.47 -10.77
C GLU A 81 -6.21 -21.48 -9.80
N ILE A 82 -4.99 -21.03 -10.10
CA ILE A 82 -4.28 -20.04 -9.26
C ILE A 82 -5.08 -18.74 -9.16
N ARG A 83 -5.72 -18.30 -10.25
CA ARG A 83 -6.61 -17.12 -10.24
C ARG A 83 -7.85 -17.32 -9.39
N ARG A 84 -8.43 -18.52 -9.38
CA ARG A 84 -9.56 -18.88 -8.50
C ARG A 84 -9.14 -18.76 -7.04
N ASN A 85 -7.99 -19.32 -6.68
CA ASN A 85 -7.45 -19.28 -5.32
C ASN A 85 -7.11 -17.85 -4.87
N LEU A 86 -6.52 -17.04 -5.75
CA LEU A 86 -6.28 -15.62 -5.49
C LEU A 86 -7.58 -14.86 -5.22
N ARG A 87 -8.62 -15.06 -6.04
CA ARG A 87 -9.93 -14.41 -5.83
C ARG A 87 -10.57 -14.84 -4.52
N LYS A 88 -10.51 -16.14 -4.20
CA LYS A 88 -11.01 -16.70 -2.94
C LYS A 88 -10.29 -16.07 -1.75
N SER A 89 -8.96 -16.07 -1.74
CA SER A 89 -8.15 -15.47 -0.67
C SER A 89 -8.42 -13.97 -0.47
N ILE A 90 -8.59 -13.21 -1.55
CA ILE A 90 -9.01 -11.80 -1.47
C ILE A 90 -10.40 -11.66 -0.84
N GLY A 91 -11.35 -12.49 -1.26
CA GLY A 91 -12.72 -12.48 -0.73
C GLY A 91 -12.74 -12.81 0.76
N ASP A 92 -12.06 -13.88 1.16
CA ASP A 92 -11.99 -14.33 2.55
C ASP A 92 -11.30 -13.29 3.43
N SER A 93 -10.23 -12.66 2.95
CA SER A 93 -9.56 -11.60 3.72
C SER A 93 -10.41 -10.36 3.90
N LYS A 94 -11.12 -9.92 2.85
CA LYS A 94 -12.04 -8.80 2.97
C LYS A 94 -13.19 -9.10 3.93
N LYS A 95 -13.76 -10.32 3.88
CA LYS A 95 -14.83 -10.75 4.79
C LYS A 95 -14.36 -10.74 6.25
N ARG A 96 -13.19 -11.32 6.52
CA ARG A 96 -12.60 -11.34 7.86
C ARG A 96 -12.39 -9.92 8.39
N CYS A 97 -11.70 -9.07 7.61
CA CYS A 97 -11.47 -7.70 8.04
C CYS A 97 -12.76 -6.87 8.17
N TRP A 98 -13.81 -7.21 7.44
CA TRP A 98 -15.13 -6.59 7.61
C TRP A 98 -15.78 -7.00 8.92
N ILE A 99 -15.69 -8.28 9.30
CA ILE A 99 -16.19 -8.79 10.58
C ILE A 99 -15.42 -8.12 11.74
N GLU A 100 -14.09 -8.11 11.68
CA GLU A 100 -13.23 -7.43 12.67
C GLU A 100 -13.59 -5.95 12.82
N LEU A 101 -13.89 -5.26 11.71
CA LEU A 101 -14.30 -3.86 11.74
C LEU A 101 -15.67 -3.67 12.42
N ILE A 102 -16.60 -4.60 12.25
CA ILE A 102 -17.91 -4.56 12.92
C ILE A 102 -17.76 -4.83 14.41
N GLU A 103 -16.95 -5.82 14.79
CA GLU A 103 -16.70 -6.15 16.20
C GLU A 103 -16.09 -4.95 16.94
N GLU A 104 -15.14 -4.24 16.31
CA GLU A 104 -14.52 -3.02 16.85
C GLU A 104 -15.53 -1.89 17.11
N VAL A 105 -16.69 -1.85 16.43
CA VAL A 105 -17.73 -0.84 16.69
C VAL A 105 -18.31 -0.99 18.10
N ASN A 106 -18.42 -2.23 18.61
CA ASN A 106 -18.97 -2.46 19.94
C ASN A 106 -18.03 -1.97 21.05
N ASP A 107 -16.73 -2.04 20.82
CA ASP A 107 -15.70 -1.64 21.78
C ASP A 107 -15.38 -0.14 21.71
N ASP A 108 -15.20 0.39 20.48
CA ASP A 108 -14.93 1.81 20.22
C ASP A 108 -15.81 2.35 19.08
N PRO A 109 -17.01 2.86 19.41
CA PRO A 109 -17.95 3.41 18.43
C PRO A 109 -17.39 4.59 17.63
N TRP A 110 -16.39 5.31 18.15
CA TRP A 110 -15.81 6.51 17.54
C TRP A 110 -14.41 6.28 16.94
N GLY A 111 -13.95 5.02 16.95
CA GLY A 111 -12.62 4.61 16.53
C GLY A 111 -12.43 4.51 15.02
N ARG A 112 -11.73 3.44 14.61
CA ARG A 112 -11.46 3.15 13.20
C ARG A 112 -12.73 2.95 12.35
N PRO A 113 -13.80 2.27 12.81
CA PRO A 113 -15.01 2.08 12.01
C PRO A 113 -15.69 3.40 11.66
N TYR A 114 -15.81 4.31 12.64
CA TYR A 114 -16.34 5.65 12.45
C TYR A 114 -15.56 6.43 11.38
N LYS A 115 -14.22 6.44 11.47
CA LYS A 115 -13.36 7.12 10.49
C LYS A 115 -13.53 6.55 9.08
N VAL A 116 -13.67 5.23 8.95
CA VAL A 116 -13.91 4.57 7.66
C VAL A 116 -15.25 5.00 7.07
N VAL A 117 -16.32 4.99 7.86
CA VAL A 117 -17.65 5.44 7.43
C VAL A 117 -17.64 6.92 7.08
N MET A 118 -17.10 7.78 7.95
CA MET A 118 -17.03 9.22 7.71
C MET A 118 -16.18 9.57 6.50
N SER A 119 -15.08 8.85 6.22
CA SER A 119 -14.32 9.03 4.98
C SER A 119 -15.15 8.71 3.73
N LYS A 120 -16.12 7.80 3.82
CA LYS A 120 -17.06 7.51 2.72
C LYS A 120 -18.17 8.55 2.62
N LEU A 121 -18.62 9.07 3.76
CA LEU A 121 -19.62 10.13 3.85
C LEU A 121 -19.04 11.53 3.57
N ASN A 122 -17.73 11.71 3.54
CA ASN A 122 -17.08 13.01 3.35
C ASN A 122 -17.33 13.65 1.96
N GLY A 123 -18.06 12.97 1.07
CA GLY A 123 -18.60 13.52 -0.17
C GLY A 123 -20.00 14.14 -0.03
N TYR A 124 -20.65 14.04 1.13
CA TYR A 124 -21.91 14.74 1.41
C TYR A 124 -21.59 16.20 1.77
N GLN A 125 -22.19 17.12 1.02
CA GLN A 125 -22.04 18.55 1.27
C GLN A 125 -22.60 18.87 2.65
N GLN A 126 -21.74 19.42 3.52
CA GLN A 126 -22.18 19.89 4.83
C GLN A 126 -23.26 20.94 4.62
N LEU A 127 -24.38 20.81 5.33
CA LEU A 127 -25.44 21.82 5.32
C LEU A 127 -24.89 23.06 6.04
N THR A 128 -24.42 24.04 5.28
CA THR A 128 -23.81 25.26 5.83
C THR A 128 -24.84 26.33 6.16
N CYS A 129 -26.08 26.22 5.67
CA CYS A 129 -27.10 27.25 5.87
C CYS A 129 -27.76 27.15 7.27
N PRO A 130 -27.71 28.23 8.08
CA PRO A 130 -28.24 28.23 9.44
C PRO A 130 -29.72 27.87 9.54
N ASP A 131 -30.54 28.37 8.61
CA ASP A 131 -31.99 28.17 8.64
C ASP A 131 -32.40 26.69 8.45
N GLN A 132 -31.66 25.95 7.62
CA GLN A 132 -31.90 24.52 7.43
C GLN A 132 -31.45 23.73 8.67
N LEU A 133 -30.33 24.11 9.28
CA LEU A 133 -29.86 23.51 10.53
C LEU A 133 -30.87 23.74 11.66
N GLU A 134 -31.38 24.96 11.82
CA GLU A 134 -32.38 25.27 12.85
C GLU A 134 -33.67 24.46 12.64
N ARG A 135 -34.13 24.32 11.39
CA ARG A 135 -35.30 23.49 11.07
C ARG A 135 -35.08 22.02 11.41
N ILE A 136 -33.92 21.47 11.08
CA ILE A 136 -33.57 20.08 11.38
C ILE A 136 -33.52 19.86 12.89
N VAL A 137 -32.87 20.76 13.63
CA VAL A 137 -32.77 20.66 15.10
C VAL A 137 -34.14 20.67 15.76
N LYS A 138 -35.05 21.58 15.34
CA LYS A 138 -36.43 21.63 15.86
C LYS A 138 -37.22 20.35 15.59
N VAL A 139 -36.99 19.68 14.47
CA VAL A 139 -37.66 18.41 14.11
C VAL A 139 -37.06 17.22 14.86
N LEU A 140 -35.74 17.13 14.95
CA LEU A 140 -35.05 15.99 15.58
C LEU A 140 -35.08 16.04 17.10
N PHE A 141 -35.07 17.24 17.68
CA PHE A 141 -35.10 17.47 19.12
C PHE A 141 -36.25 18.42 19.46
N PRO A 142 -37.50 17.93 19.47
CA PRO A 142 -38.64 18.75 19.85
C PRO A 142 -38.49 19.14 21.32
N THR A 143 -38.68 20.41 21.63
CA THR A 143 -38.80 20.86 23.02
C THR A 143 -40.12 20.32 23.56
N THR A 144 -40.07 19.19 24.26
CA THR A 144 -41.20 18.72 25.06
C THR A 144 -41.30 19.66 26.27
N CYS A 145 -42.30 20.54 26.23
CA CYS A 145 -42.76 21.25 27.43
C CYS A 145 -43.35 20.27 28.44
#